data_AF-A0A3N1K4U2-F1
#
_entry.id   AF-A0A3N1K4U2-F1
#
_cell.length_a   1.000
_cell.length_b   1.000
_cell.length_c   1.000
_cell.angle_alpha   90.00
_cell.angle_beta   90.00
_cell.angle_gamma   90.00
#
_symmetry.space_group_name_H-M   'P 1'
#
loop_
_entity.id
_entity.type
_entity.pdbx_description
1 polymer ?
#
loop_
_entity_poly.entity_id
_entity_poly.type
_entity_poly.pdbx_seq_one_letter_code
_entity_poly.pdbx_strand_id
1 'polypeptide(L)'
;MNDSTDHPAIVRLRAELDAAWKGIGALAQMDDGRRDRVVAELRTAVPDVASLAAREVGTEAAVAEISRFAGVGVPGSDPAFPTAVIWDDVVRTAAEAARATC
;
A
#
# COMPACT_ATOMS: atom_id res chain seq x y z
N MET A 1 9.03 24.85 -5.03
CA MET A 1 7.83 24.01 -5.22
C MET A 1 8.31 22.61 -5.57
N ASN A 2 8.81 21.85 -4.58
CA ASN A 2 9.20 20.44 -4.70
C ASN A 2 9.52 19.73 -3.35
N ASP A 3 9.26 20.34 -2.19
CA ASP A 3 9.58 19.72 -0.89
C ASP A 3 8.63 18.59 -0.45
N SER A 4 7.49 18.42 -1.14
CA SER A 4 6.49 17.40 -0.77
C SER A 4 6.91 15.97 -1.14
N THR A 5 7.69 15.81 -2.21
CA THR A 5 8.06 14.50 -2.77
C THR A 5 9.17 13.81 -1.97
N ASP A 6 10.03 14.59 -1.31
CA ASP A 6 11.14 14.12 -0.47
C ASP A 6 10.81 14.20 1.03
N HIS A 7 9.57 14.55 1.39
CA HIS A 7 9.16 14.58 2.78
C HIS A 7 9.32 13.18 3.41
N PRO A 8 9.92 13.05 4.60
CA PRO A 8 10.18 11.75 5.22
C PRO A 8 8.94 10.85 5.33
N ALA A 9 7.76 11.45 5.53
CA ALA A 9 6.49 10.74 5.58
C ALA A 9 6.11 10.11 4.21
N ILE A 10 6.35 10.79 3.09
CA ILE A 10 6.15 10.25 1.73
C ILE A 10 7.18 9.17 1.42
N VAL A 11 8.45 9.36 1.80
CA VAL A 11 9.48 8.33 1.64
C VAL A 11 9.12 7.06 2.41
N ARG A 12 8.61 7.20 3.63
CA ARG A 12 8.13 6.07 4.44
C ARG A 12 6.91 5.39 3.81
N LEU A 13 5.94 6.16 3.33
CA LEU A 13 4.77 5.63 2.62
C LEU A 13 5.18 4.83 1.39
N ARG A 14 6.12 5.35 0.58
CA ARG A 14 6.67 4.65 -0.59
C ARG A 14 7.36 3.36 -0.21
N ALA A 15 8.20 3.37 0.82
CA ALA A 15 8.90 2.19 1.28
C ALA A 15 7.92 1.10 1.75
N GLU A 16 6.86 1.50 2.47
CA GLU A 16 5.82 0.58 2.93
C GLU A 16 5.00 0.00 1.76
N LEU A 17 4.62 0.84 0.79
CA LEU A 17 3.91 0.40 -0.42
C LEU A 17 4.77 -0.55 -1.27
N ASP A 18 6.07 -0.27 -1.41
CA ASP A 18 7.01 -1.15 -2.12
C ASP A 18 7.20 -2.50 -1.40
N ALA A 19 7.31 -2.48 -0.07
CA ALA A 19 7.37 -3.69 0.73
C ALA A 19 6.09 -4.51 0.62
N ALA A 20 4.92 -3.86 0.69
CA ALA A 20 3.61 -4.48 0.53
C ALA A 20 3.44 -5.10 -0.86
N TRP A 21 3.82 -4.37 -1.91
CA TRP A 21 3.78 -4.81 -3.29
C TRP A 21 4.63 -6.08 -3.52
N LYS A 22 5.86 -6.10 -2.99
CA LYS A 22 6.75 -7.27 -3.02
C LYS A 22 6.19 -8.44 -2.20
N GLY A 23 5.64 -8.15 -1.04
CA GLY A 23 4.99 -9.14 -0.17
C GLY A 23 3.84 -9.84 -0.88
N ILE A 24 2.98 -9.08 -1.57
CA ILE A 24 1.86 -9.60 -2.34
C ILE A 24 2.32 -10.46 -3.52
N GLY A 25 3.35 -10.04 -4.25
CA GLY A 25 3.96 -10.84 -5.32
C GLY A 25 4.52 -12.19 -4.83
N ALA A 26 4.91 -12.28 -3.57
CA ALA A 26 5.42 -13.51 -2.96
C ALA A 26 4.33 -14.43 -2.40
N LEU A 27 3.07 -13.97 -2.25
CA LEU A 27 1.99 -14.73 -1.58
C LEU A 27 1.69 -16.07 -2.27
N ALA A 28 1.75 -16.12 -3.60
CA ALA A 28 1.52 -17.33 -4.38
C ALA A 28 2.54 -18.45 -4.08
N GLN A 29 3.71 -18.10 -3.53
CA GLN A 29 4.79 -19.04 -3.20
C GLN A 29 4.83 -19.36 -1.70
N MET A 30 3.90 -18.83 -0.89
CA MET A 30 3.83 -19.06 0.56
C MET A 30 2.79 -20.12 0.91
N ASP A 31 3.03 -20.86 1.98
CA ASP A 31 2.01 -21.71 2.62
C ASP A 31 0.84 -20.86 3.15
N ASP A 32 -0.37 -21.42 3.15
CA ASP A 32 -1.62 -20.71 3.44
C ASP A 32 -1.60 -19.96 4.80
N GLY A 33 -1.13 -20.61 5.88
CA GLY A 33 -1.09 -19.97 7.20
C GLY A 33 -0.11 -18.78 7.30
N ARG A 34 0.99 -18.81 6.54
CA ARG A 34 1.92 -17.67 6.47
C ARG A 34 1.34 -16.57 5.59
N ARG A 35 0.66 -16.95 4.52
CA ARG A 35 0.00 -16.04 3.58
C ARG A 35 -1.06 -15.19 4.27
N ASP A 36 -1.98 -15.81 5.00
CA ASP A 36 -3.07 -15.11 5.68
C ASP A 36 -2.56 -14.10 6.70
N ARG A 37 -1.49 -14.47 7.43
CA ARG A 37 -0.83 -13.58 8.36
C ARG A 37 -0.24 -12.35 7.66
N VAL A 38 0.50 -12.55 6.58
CA VAL A 38 1.08 -11.44 5.80
C VAL A 38 -0.03 -10.54 5.26
N VAL A 39 -1.11 -11.10 4.71
CA VAL A 39 -2.25 -10.31 4.21
C VAL A 39 -2.88 -9.48 5.33
N ALA A 40 -3.07 -10.03 6.53
CA ALA A 40 -3.60 -9.31 7.67
C ALA A 40 -2.67 -8.17 8.14
N GLU A 41 -1.36 -8.42 8.17
CA GLU A 41 -0.34 -7.42 8.51
C GLU A 41 -0.37 -6.25 7.49
N LEU A 42 -0.40 -6.55 6.19
CA LEU A 42 -0.46 -5.53 5.13
C LEU A 42 -1.73 -4.67 5.20
N ARG A 43 -2.88 -5.30 5.46
CA ARG A 43 -4.17 -4.61 5.63
C ARG A 43 -4.22 -3.67 6.84
N THR A 44 -3.29 -3.81 7.78
CA THR A 44 -3.19 -2.93 8.96
C THR A 44 -2.11 -1.87 8.76
N ALA A 45 -0.90 -2.29 8.37
CA ALA A 45 0.26 -1.41 8.30
C ALA A 45 0.13 -0.32 7.21
N VAL A 46 -0.37 -0.68 6.02
CA VAL A 46 -0.43 0.27 4.89
C VAL A 46 -1.43 1.41 5.17
N PRO A 47 -2.67 1.16 5.63
CA PRO A 47 -3.59 2.23 6.02
C PRO A 47 -3.09 3.13 7.15
N ASP A 48 -2.37 2.58 8.13
CA ASP A 48 -1.79 3.35 9.24
C ASP A 48 -0.71 4.33 8.74
N VAL A 49 0.20 3.86 7.89
CA VAL A 49 1.24 4.73 7.30
C VAL A 49 0.63 5.76 6.34
N ALA A 50 -0.42 5.40 5.59
CA ALA A 50 -1.14 6.32 4.72
C ALA A 50 -1.81 7.45 5.52
N SER A 51 -2.46 7.11 6.64
CA SER A 51 -3.06 8.09 7.56
C SER A 51 -2.01 9.03 8.15
N LEU A 52 -0.84 8.49 8.56
CA LEU A 52 0.26 9.30 9.05
C LEU A 52 0.80 10.24 7.97
N ALA A 53 1.01 9.74 6.76
CA ALA A 53 1.48 10.57 5.65
C ALA A 53 0.48 11.68 5.31
N ALA A 54 -0.82 11.39 5.28
CA ALA A 54 -1.86 12.37 5.01
C ALA A 54 -1.90 13.48 6.08
N ARG A 55 -1.67 13.15 7.35
CA ARG A 55 -1.56 14.15 8.44
C ARG A 55 -0.36 15.07 8.29
N GLU A 56 0.77 14.54 7.84
CA GLU A 56 2.04 15.29 7.77
C GLU A 56 2.17 16.12 6.49
N VAL A 57 1.74 15.60 5.34
CA VAL A 57 1.96 16.24 4.03
C VAL A 57 0.67 16.62 3.30
N GLY A 58 -0.47 16.34 3.91
CA GLY A 58 -1.79 16.54 3.33
C GLY A 58 -2.31 15.30 2.57
N THR A 59 -3.64 15.13 2.64
CA THR A 59 -4.38 14.02 2.05
C THR A 59 -4.12 13.85 0.55
N GLU A 60 -4.14 14.94 -0.22
CA GLU A 60 -3.94 14.88 -1.68
C GLU A 60 -2.57 14.34 -2.07
N ALA A 61 -1.51 14.74 -1.35
CA ALA A 61 -0.16 14.25 -1.60
C ALA A 61 -0.02 12.75 -1.30
N ALA A 62 -0.61 12.29 -0.18
CA ALA A 62 -0.61 10.88 0.18
C ALA A 62 -1.42 10.03 -0.82
N VAL A 63 -2.62 10.47 -1.19
CA VAL A 63 -3.50 9.76 -2.14
C VAL A 63 -2.89 9.70 -3.54
N ALA A 64 -2.20 10.75 -4.00
CA ALA A 64 -1.50 10.75 -5.27
C ALA A 64 -0.41 9.66 -5.31
N GLU A 65 0.35 9.49 -4.23
CA GLU A 65 1.38 8.45 -4.16
C GLU A 65 0.79 7.04 -4.12
N ILE A 66 -0.29 6.83 -3.36
CA ILE A 66 -1.01 5.55 -3.32
C ILE A 66 -1.55 5.19 -4.71
N SER A 67 -2.14 6.17 -5.42
CA SER A 67 -2.70 5.98 -6.76
C SER A 67 -1.62 5.64 -7.80
N ARG A 68 -0.43 6.22 -7.66
CA ARG A 68 0.74 5.89 -8.50
C ARG A 68 1.11 4.41 -8.37
N PHE A 69 1.11 3.88 -7.15
CA PHE A 69 1.37 2.45 -6.90
C PHE A 69 0.25 1.54 -7.38
N ALA A 70 -1.01 1.96 -7.22
CA ALA A 70 -2.16 1.21 -7.76
C ALA A 70 -2.06 1.00 -9.28
N GLY A 71 -1.55 2.00 -10.01
CA GLY A 71 -1.37 1.92 -11.47
C GLY A 71 -0.25 0.99 -11.97
N VAL A 72 0.66 0.54 -11.10
CA VAL A 72 1.81 -0.32 -11.49
C VAL A 72 1.39 -1.78 -11.70
N GLY A 73 0.27 -2.21 -11.09
CA GLY A 73 -0.17 -3.61 -11.10
C GLY A 73 0.74 -4.53 -10.27
N VAL A 74 0.29 -5.77 -10.02
CA VAL A 74 1.04 -6.74 -9.18
C VAL A 74 1.90 -7.66 -10.05
N PRO A 75 3.19 -7.86 -9.72
CA PRO A 75 4.07 -8.77 -10.44
C PRO A 75 3.66 -10.21 -10.17
N GLY A 76 3.67 -11.04 -11.22
CA GLY A 76 3.41 -12.47 -11.09
C GLY A 76 1.98 -12.82 -10.68
N SER A 77 0.98 -12.06 -11.16
CA SER A 77 -0.45 -12.39 -10.98
C SER A 77 -0.75 -13.79 -11.52
N ASP A 78 -0.67 -14.78 -10.63
CA ASP A 78 -1.11 -16.14 -10.90
C ASP A 78 -2.65 -16.13 -10.99
N PRO A 79 -3.27 -16.57 -12.10
CA PRO A 79 -4.72 -16.63 -12.20
C PRO A 79 -5.37 -17.55 -11.15
N ALA A 80 -4.62 -18.46 -10.52
CA ALA A 80 -5.11 -19.30 -9.43
C ALA A 80 -5.17 -18.60 -8.07
N PHE A 81 -4.45 -17.49 -7.88
CA PHE A 81 -4.46 -16.74 -6.62
C PHE A 81 -4.65 -15.23 -6.86
N PRO A 82 -5.72 -14.61 -6.33
CA PRO A 82 -6.12 -13.26 -6.71
C PRO A 82 -5.26 -12.17 -6.03
N THR A 83 -3.94 -12.19 -6.25
CA THR A 83 -3.00 -11.19 -5.71
C THR A 83 -3.37 -9.77 -6.12
N ALA A 84 -3.87 -9.59 -7.36
CA ALA A 84 -4.37 -8.31 -7.84
C ALA A 84 -5.54 -7.78 -7.01
N VAL A 85 -6.49 -8.65 -6.64
CA VAL A 85 -7.65 -8.26 -5.81
C VAL A 85 -7.21 -7.88 -4.40
N ILE A 86 -6.24 -8.62 -3.83
CA ILE A 86 -5.68 -8.31 -2.51
C ILE A 86 -4.95 -6.97 -2.55
N TRP A 87 -4.17 -6.70 -3.60
CA TRP A 87 -3.49 -5.42 -3.77
C TRP A 87 -4.45 -4.26 -3.91
N ASP A 88 -5.47 -4.40 -4.78
CA ASP A 88 -6.51 -3.40 -4.98
C ASP A 88 -7.23 -3.07 -3.67
N ASP A 89 -7.52 -4.09 -2.85
CA ASP A 89 -8.11 -3.91 -1.52
C ASP A 89 -7.19 -3.14 -0.56
N VAL A 90 -5.90 -3.44 -0.55
CA VAL A 90 -4.90 -2.76 0.29
C VAL A 90 -4.74 -1.29 -0.13
N VAL A 91 -4.55 -1.00 -1.42
CA VAL A 91 -4.38 0.38 -1.88
C VAL A 91 -5.66 1.20 -1.72
N ARG A 92 -6.83 0.57 -1.90
CA ARG A 92 -8.14 1.22 -1.67
C ARG A 92 -8.32 1.59 -0.21
N THR A 93 -8.11 0.65 0.72
CA THR A 93 -8.24 0.90 2.16
C THR A 93 -7.22 1.93 2.65
N ALA A 94 -6.00 1.93 2.09
CA ALA A 94 -5.00 2.97 2.38
C ALA A 94 -5.44 4.37 1.92
N ALA A 95 -6.01 4.49 0.72
CA ALA A 95 -6.53 5.75 0.21
C ALA A 95 -7.74 6.24 1.02
N GLU A 96 -8.63 5.33 1.44
CA GLU A 96 -9.75 5.63 2.33
C GLU A 96 -9.24 6.16 3.69
N ALA A 97 -8.24 5.52 4.28
CA ALA A 97 -7.66 5.94 5.55
C ALA A 97 -6.98 7.31 5.46
N ALA A 98 -6.20 7.56 4.40
CA ALA A 98 -5.61 8.87 4.13
C ALA A 98 -6.68 9.97 3.98
N ARG A 99 -7.85 9.65 3.41
CA ARG A 99 -8.96 10.62 3.28
C ARG A 99 -9.73 10.84 4.58
N ALA A 100 -9.78 9.84 5.45
CA ALA A 100 -10.47 9.91 6.73
C ALA A 100 -9.74 10.75 7.79
N THR A 101 -8.50 11.16 7.53
CA THR A 101 -7.73 12.03 8.44
C THR A 101 -8.06 13.53 8.35
N CYS A 102 -8.94 13.93 7.42
CA CYS A 102 -9.43 15.30 7.27
C CYS A 102 -10.48 15.68 8.31
#